data_AF-A0A371X5V2-F1
#
_entry.id   AF-A0A371X5V2-F1
#
_cell.length_a   1.000
_cell.length_b   1.000
_cell.length_c   1.000
_cell.angle_alpha   90.00
_cell.angle_beta   90.00
_cell.angle_gamma   90.00
#
_symmetry.space_group_name_H-M   'P 1'
#
loop_
_entity.id
_entity.type
_entity.pdbx_description
1 polymer ?
#
loop_
_entity_poly.entity_id
_entity_poly.type
_entity_poly.pdbx_seq_one_letter_code
_entity_poly.pdbx_strand_id
1 'polypeptide(L)'
;MNQRITEDEMRSRFERGSHSYKGYEIKAKRDYADVLAYDRGFYLRDGFVVTKGIVNVMPGAVWFNNLDAARNAIDILDAVGEADFWPAYERVKTAMEDARQQALASLTNSCH
;
A
#
# COMPACT_ATOMS: atom_id res chain seq x y z
N MET A 1 -22.73 -2.40 10.52
CA MET A 1 -22.54 -0.95 10.70
C MET A 1 -21.31 -0.58 9.87
N ASN A 2 -21.48 -0.15 8.62
CA ASN A 2 -20.35 0.23 7.76
C ASN A 2 -19.91 1.64 8.16
N GLN A 3 -18.77 1.76 8.84
CA GLN A 3 -18.10 3.04 9.02
C GLN A 3 -17.73 3.56 7.63
N ARG A 4 -18.48 4.54 7.14
CA ARG A 4 -18.09 5.34 5.98
C ARG A 4 -16.83 6.10 6.38
N ILE A 5 -15.70 5.74 5.80
CA ILE A 5 -14.49 6.55 5.83
C ILE A 5 -14.88 7.94 5.34
N THR A 6 -14.60 8.96 6.12
CA THR A 6 -14.98 10.34 5.76
C THR A 6 -14.18 10.82 4.56
N GLU A 7 -14.75 11.67 3.71
CA GLU A 7 -14.01 12.22 2.55
C GLU A 7 -12.72 12.95 2.98
N ASP A 8 -12.67 13.50 4.19
CA ASP A 8 -11.48 14.12 4.76
C ASP A 8 -10.42 13.10 5.22
N GLU A 9 -10.82 11.92 5.75
CA GLU A 9 -9.91 10.80 5.99
C GLU A 9 -9.40 10.18 4.69
N MET A 10 -10.23 10.15 3.63
CA MET A 10 -9.75 9.77 2.29
C MET A 10 -8.76 10.81 1.77
N ARG A 11 -9.04 12.11 1.97
CA ARG A 11 -8.21 13.22 1.49
C ARG A 11 -6.90 13.37 2.27
N SER A 12 -6.85 12.96 3.55
CA SER A 12 -5.62 12.96 4.37
C SER A 12 -4.72 11.75 4.14
N ARG A 13 -5.26 10.64 3.64
CA ARG A 13 -4.49 9.45 3.24
C ARG A 13 -3.69 9.63 1.95
N PHE A 14 -4.08 10.59 1.11
CA PHE A 14 -3.38 10.92 -0.13
C PHE A 14 -2.60 12.22 0.02
N GLU A 15 -1.35 12.10 0.45
CA GLU A 15 -0.36 13.14 0.14
C GLU A 15 -0.25 13.21 -1.40
N ARG A 16 -0.71 14.32 -1.97
CA ARG A 16 -0.54 14.57 -3.41
C ARG A 16 0.94 14.81 -3.67
N GLY A 17 1.50 14.10 -4.65
CA GLY A 17 2.88 14.28 -5.07
C GLY A 17 3.63 12.97 -5.32
N SER A 18 4.93 13.11 -5.49
CA SER A 18 5.88 12.01 -5.58
C SER A 18 6.69 11.94 -4.30
N HIS A 19 6.80 10.75 -3.71
CA HIS A 19 7.60 10.49 -2.53
C HIS A 19 8.81 9.65 -2.91
N SER A 20 10.01 10.18 -2.74
CA SER A 20 11.22 9.42 -2.96
C SER A 20 11.49 8.47 -1.80
N TYR A 21 11.77 7.21 -2.10
CA TYR A 21 12.13 6.19 -1.10
C TYR A 21 13.13 5.21 -1.71
N LYS A 22 14.32 5.07 -1.10
CA LYS A 22 15.39 4.17 -1.56
C LYS A 22 15.75 4.26 -3.06
N GLY A 23 15.65 5.46 -3.64
CA GLY A 23 15.92 5.68 -5.07
C GLY A 23 14.76 5.30 -6.01
N TYR A 24 13.60 4.97 -5.45
CA TYR A 24 12.32 4.82 -6.15
C TYR A 24 11.44 6.05 -5.92
N GLU A 25 10.46 6.26 -6.80
CA GLU A 25 9.39 7.23 -6.67
C GLU A 25 8.06 6.53 -6.39
N ILE A 26 7.42 6.86 -5.28
CA ILE A 26 6.07 6.44 -4.93
C ILE A 26 5.13 7.58 -5.34
N LYS A 27 4.33 7.35 -6.38
CA LYS A 27 3.48 8.39 -7.00
C LYS A 27 2.02 8.02 -6.86
N ALA A 28 1.17 9.02 -6.68
CA ALA A 28 -0.26 8.81 -6.81
C ALA A 28 -0.57 8.28 -8.22
N LYS A 29 -1.34 7.18 -8.31
CA LYS A 29 -1.70 6.52 -9.57
C LYS A 29 -2.43 7.46 -10.52
N ARG A 30 -3.18 8.43 -9.98
CA ARG A 30 -3.84 9.50 -10.74
C ARG A 30 -2.86 10.33 -11.57
N ASP A 31 -1.65 10.55 -11.08
CA ASP A 31 -0.63 11.32 -11.79
C ASP A 31 0.12 10.45 -12.83
N TYR A 32 -0.20 9.15 -12.89
CA TYR A 32 0.41 8.17 -13.79
C TYR A 32 -0.58 7.59 -14.84
N ALA A 33 -1.89 7.72 -14.63
CA ALA A 33 -2.91 7.18 -15.54
C ALA A 33 -4.15 8.08 -15.64
N ASP A 34 -4.58 8.37 -16.87
CA ASP A 34 -5.76 9.19 -17.18
C ASP A 34 -7.11 8.49 -16.92
N VAL A 35 -7.10 7.19 -16.66
CA VAL A 35 -8.30 6.35 -16.60
C VAL A 35 -8.74 6.13 -15.15
N LEU A 36 -9.94 6.61 -14.84
CA LEU A 36 -10.69 6.29 -13.63
C LEU A 36 -11.28 4.89 -13.75
N ALA A 37 -10.76 3.92 -13.01
CA ALA A 37 -11.47 2.66 -12.76
C ALA A 37 -11.74 2.49 -11.27
N TYR A 38 -12.73 1.68 -10.92
CA TYR A 38 -13.16 1.39 -9.56
C TYR A 38 -12.93 -0.09 -9.29
N ASP A 39 -12.20 -0.41 -8.21
CA ASP A 39 -11.89 -1.79 -7.82
C ASP A 39 -11.98 -1.96 -6.29
N ARG A 40 -12.58 -3.07 -5.84
CA ARG A 40 -12.70 -3.47 -4.42
C ARG A 40 -13.15 -2.38 -3.43
N GLY A 41 -14.06 -1.50 -3.85
CA GLY A 41 -14.60 -0.45 -2.97
C GLY A 41 -13.85 0.89 -3.05
N PHE A 42 -12.85 1.01 -3.92
CA PHE A 42 -12.01 2.20 -4.05
C PHE A 42 -11.91 2.65 -5.51
N TYR A 43 -11.83 3.95 -5.73
CA TYR A 43 -11.45 4.48 -7.04
C TYR A 43 -9.94 4.30 -7.19
N LEU A 44 -9.46 3.80 -8.34
CA LEU A 44 -8.03 3.70 -8.67
C LEU A 44 -7.26 5.03 -8.58
N ARG A 45 -7.99 6.16 -8.47
CA ARG A 45 -7.44 7.48 -8.14
C ARG A 45 -6.77 7.51 -6.74
N ASP A 46 -7.13 6.55 -5.88
CA ASP A 46 -6.80 6.45 -4.47
C ASP A 46 -5.72 5.35 -4.25
N GLY A 47 -4.72 5.28 -5.13
CA GLY A 47 -3.65 4.29 -5.05
C GLY A 47 -2.27 4.88 -5.34
N PHE A 48 -1.22 4.21 -4.89
CA PHE A 48 0.17 4.56 -5.14
C PHE A 48 0.80 3.54 -6.08
N VAL A 49 1.56 4.00 -7.07
CA VAL A 49 2.44 3.17 -7.89
C VAL A 49 3.88 3.44 -7.49
N VAL A 50 4.72 2.41 -7.55
CA VAL A 50 6.17 2.58 -7.35
C VAL A 50 6.84 2.56 -8.70
N THR A 51 7.66 3.57 -8.94
CA THR A 51 8.29 3.83 -10.23
C THR A 51 9.78 4.12 -10.08
N LYS A 52 10.52 3.91 -11.17
CA LYS A 52 11.87 4.43 -11.36
C LYS A 52 11.88 5.22 -12.66
N GLY A 53 11.87 6.55 -12.54
CA GLY A 53 11.52 7.43 -13.67
C GLY A 53 10.04 7.29 -14.04
N ILE A 54 9.75 6.88 -15.28
CA ILE A 54 8.38 6.71 -15.80
C ILE A 54 7.90 5.25 -15.82
N VAL A 55 8.68 4.32 -15.28
CA VAL A 55 8.40 2.88 -15.38
C VAL A 55 7.93 2.36 -14.03
N ASN A 56 6.79 1.65 -13.99
CA ASN A 56 6.38 0.87 -12.82
C ASN A 56 7.35 -0.31 -12.63
N VAL A 57 7.95 -0.40 -11.46
CA VAL A 57 8.97 -1.40 -11.14
C VAL A 57 8.43 -2.56 -10.30
N MET A 58 7.17 -2.52 -9.91
CA MET A 58 6.57 -3.57 -9.09
C MET A 58 6.13 -4.75 -9.96
N PRO A 59 6.46 -5.99 -9.57
CA PRO A 59 6.07 -7.18 -10.33
C PRO A 59 4.55 -7.23 -10.56
N GLY A 60 4.11 -7.38 -11.81
CA GLY A 60 2.69 -7.38 -12.18
C GLY A 60 2.04 -6.01 -12.26
N ALA A 61 2.81 -4.91 -12.27
CA ALA A 61 2.31 -3.53 -12.39
C ALA A 61 1.26 -3.16 -11.31
N VAL A 62 1.47 -3.69 -10.10
CA VAL A 62 0.63 -3.48 -8.92
C VAL A 62 0.65 -2.03 -8.42
N TRP A 63 -0.41 -1.68 -7.68
CA TRP A 63 -0.60 -0.42 -6.98
C TRP A 63 -1.00 -0.70 -5.52
N PHE A 64 -0.74 0.26 -4.62
CA PHE A 64 -0.91 0.12 -3.17
C PHE A 64 -1.87 1.16 -2.61
N ASN A 65 -2.56 0.83 -1.51
CA ASN A 65 -3.60 1.70 -0.94
C ASN A 65 -3.05 2.84 -0.06
N ASN A 66 -1.77 2.78 0.32
CA ASN A 66 -1.12 3.81 1.13
C ASN A 66 0.42 3.77 0.95
N LEU A 67 1.11 4.81 1.44
CA LEU A 67 2.56 4.95 1.33
C LEU A 67 3.33 3.83 2.05
N ASP A 68 2.88 3.40 3.23
CA ASP A 68 3.61 2.39 4.00
C ASP A 68 3.56 1.01 3.33
N ALA A 69 2.42 0.65 2.74
CA ALA A 69 2.32 -0.56 1.92
C ALA A 69 3.25 -0.51 0.71
N ALA A 70 3.38 0.65 0.06
CA ALA A 70 4.32 0.84 -1.04
C ALA A 70 5.79 0.75 -0.58
N ARG A 71 6.13 1.30 0.59
CA ARG A 71 7.48 1.18 1.19
C ARG A 71 7.82 -0.26 1.53
N ASN A 72 6.90 -0.98 2.18
CA ASN A 72 7.09 -2.39 2.50
C ASN A 72 7.30 -3.22 1.23
N ALA A 73 6.57 -2.93 0.16
CA ALA A 73 6.77 -3.60 -1.12
C ALA A 73 8.16 -3.32 -1.71
N ILE A 74 8.65 -2.07 -1.63
CA ILE A 74 10.03 -1.74 -2.02
C ILE A 74 11.04 -2.52 -1.19
N ASP A 75 10.88 -2.54 0.12
CA ASP A 75 11.80 -3.25 1.03
C ASP A 75 11.86 -4.74 0.73
N ILE A 76 10.71 -5.35 0.42
CA ILE A 76 10.63 -6.75 0.03
C ILE A 76 11.29 -6.97 -1.32
N LEU A 77 10.99 -6.14 -2.32
CA LEU A 77 11.58 -6.24 -3.65
C LEU A 77 13.11 -6.13 -3.60
N ASP A 78 13.65 -5.17 -2.84
CA ASP A 78 15.09 -5.00 -2.65
C ASP A 78 15.72 -6.20 -1.91
N ALA A 79 14.99 -6.84 -1.01
CA ALA A 79 15.50 -7.96 -0.21
C ALA A 79 15.50 -9.30 -0.95
N VAL A 80 14.46 -9.60 -1.73
CA VAL A 80 14.26 -10.92 -2.34
C VAL A 80 14.29 -10.92 -3.87
N GLY A 81 14.24 -9.76 -4.52
CA GLY A 81 14.16 -9.63 -5.96
C GLY A 81 12.78 -9.99 -6.54
N GLU A 82 12.63 -9.83 -7.86
CA GLU A 82 11.35 -9.96 -8.55
C GLU A 82 10.77 -11.39 -8.50
N ALA A 83 11.61 -12.41 -8.66
CA ALA A 83 11.17 -13.81 -8.73
C ALA A 83 10.45 -14.28 -7.45
N ASP A 84 10.91 -13.82 -6.28
CA ASP A 84 10.41 -14.23 -4.98
C ASP A 84 9.50 -13.19 -4.31
N PHE A 85 9.21 -12.08 -5.01
CA PHE A 85 8.46 -10.96 -4.48
C PHE A 85 7.08 -11.36 -3.93
N TRP A 86 6.23 -11.98 -4.75
CA TRP A 86 4.85 -12.28 -4.35
C TRP A 86 4.75 -13.26 -3.17
N PRO A 87 5.50 -14.39 -3.16
CA PRO A 87 5.55 -15.26 -1.99
C PRO A 87 6.01 -14.53 -0.72
N ALA A 88 7.03 -13.67 -0.80
CA ALA A 88 7.51 -12.90 0.34
C ALA A 88 6.48 -11.86 0.80
N TYR A 89 5.84 -11.17 -0.14
CA TYR A 89 4.82 -10.16 0.11
C TYR A 89 3.61 -10.73 0.85
N GLU A 90 3.07 -11.87 0.40
CA GLU A 90 1.94 -12.50 1.09
C GLU A 90 2.31 -13.01 2.50
N ARG A 91 3.54 -13.51 2.70
CA ARG A 91 4.02 -13.91 4.04
C ARG A 91 4.09 -12.72 5.00
N VAL A 92 4.69 -11.61 4.56
CA VAL A 92 4.81 -10.40 5.39
C VAL A 92 3.44 -9.83 5.70
N LYS A 93 2.56 -9.73 4.71
CA LYS A 93 1.19 -9.24 4.89
C LYS A 93 0.41 -10.09 5.90
N THR A 94 0.52 -11.41 5.82
CA THR A 94 -0.11 -12.33 6.77
C THR A 94 0.44 -12.12 8.18
N ALA A 95 1.76 -12.09 8.34
CA ALA A 95 2.40 -11.87 9.63
C ALA A 95 2.01 -10.53 10.27
N MET A 96 1.86 -9.46 9.46
CA MET A 96 1.40 -8.16 9.94
C MET A 96 -0.04 -8.20 10.44
N GLU A 97 -0.95 -8.89 9.74
CA GLU A 97 -2.34 -9.02 10.19
C GLU A 97 -2.42 -9.87 11.47
N ASP A 98 -1.66 -10.96 11.56
CA ASP A 98 -1.60 -11.79 12.76
C ASP A 98 -1.08 -11.00 13.97
N ALA A 99 0.00 -10.24 13.79
CA ALA A 99 0.55 -9.37 14.83
C ALA A 99 -0.46 -8.29 15.26
N ARG A 100 -1.21 -7.71 14.31
CA ARG A 100 -2.27 -6.75 14.59
C ARG A 100 -3.39 -7.37 15.43
N GLN A 101 -3.84 -8.58 15.09
CA GLN A 101 -4.88 -9.28 15.84
C GLN A 101 -4.42 -9.64 17.26
N GLN A 102 -3.18 -10.10 17.42
CA GLN A 102 -2.60 -10.38 18.74
C GLN A 102 -2.51 -9.12 19.61
N ALA A 103 -2.10 -7.98 19.03
CA ALA A 103 -2.04 -6.70 19.73
C ALA A 103 -3.43 -6.20 20.15
N LEU A 104 -4.45 -6.36 19.30
CA LEU A 104 -5.82 -5.99 19.65
C LEU A 104 -6.37 -6.88 20.77
N ALA A 105 -6.11 -8.19 20.72
CA ALA A 105 -6.54 -9.13 21.74
C ALA A 105 -5.90 -8.86 23.11
N SER A 106 -4.62 -8.44 23.14
CA SER A 106 -3.94 -8.11 24.40
C SER A 106 -4.48 -6.84 25.06
N LEU A 107 -4.92 -5.86 24.27
CA LEU A 107 -5.59 -4.66 24.75
C LEU A 107 -6.99 -4.95 25.32
N THR A 108 -7.73 -5.89 24.73
CA THR A 108 -9.05 -6.27 25.24
C THR A 108 -8.98 -7.11 26.52
N ASN A 109 -7.94 -7.93 26.67
CA ASN A 109 -7.75 -8.77 27.86
C ASN A 109 -7.15 -8.03 29.07
N SER A 110 -6.77 -6.76 28.92
CA SER A 110 -6.23 -5.91 30.01
C SER A 110 -7.29 -4.97 30.62
N CYS A 111 -8.56 -5.09 30.22
CA CYS A 111 -9.70 -4.32 30.78
C CYS A 111 -10.65 -5.13 31.69
N HIS A 112 -10.20 -6.27 32.22
CA HIS A 112 -10.91 -7.05 33.26
C HIS A 112 -9.99 -7.27 34.46
#